data_AF-A0A0J6SZA9-F1
#
_entry.id   AF-A0A0J6SZA9-F1
#
_cell.length_a   1.000
_cell.length_b   1.000
_cell.length_c   1.000
_cell.angle_alpha   90.00
_cell.angle_beta   90.00
_cell.angle_gamma   90.00
#
_symmetry.space_group_name_H-M   'P 1'
#
loop_
_entity.id
_entity.type
_entity.pdbx_description
1 polymer ?
#
loop_
_entity_poly.entity_id
_entity_poly.type
_entity_poly.pdbx_seq_one_letter_code
_entity_poly.pdbx_strand_id
1 'polypeptide(L)'
;MRPRLTAFGFAAALAAANPPGAARAQGPVPATESATQQGATSPLPAQADALVAYVTKAMTDHDIAAFERLVNWTGTRAQRKRLTLYQIRSGFGRPIKAAALEPMPGDGLAEATSRGTLKANMPVTERLRVVFDEPPVEGDAAPTSVFLIGREGGTYRIALLVPTGPPRGK
;
A
#
# COMPACT_ATOMS: atom_id res chain seq x y z
N MET A 1 -29.93 25.81 -46.77
CA MET A 1 -31.34 25.35 -46.83
C MET A 1 -31.65 24.59 -45.55
N ARG A 2 -32.67 25.03 -44.80
CA ARG A 2 -33.24 24.34 -43.64
C ARG A 2 -34.63 23.79 -44.03
N PRO A 3 -35.05 22.66 -43.43
CA PRO A 3 -36.41 22.54 -42.87
C PRO A 3 -36.33 22.05 -41.40
N ARG A 4 -36.90 22.71 -40.37
CA ARG A 4 -38.31 22.80 -39.91
C ARG A 4 -38.97 21.41 -39.72
N LEU A 5 -39.24 20.92 -38.50
CA LEU A 5 -40.15 21.30 -37.38
C LEU A 5 -41.48 20.53 -37.41
N THR A 6 -41.77 19.75 -36.36
CA THR A 6 -43.09 19.46 -35.71
C THR A 6 -42.84 18.43 -34.59
N ALA A 7 -43.07 18.59 -33.29
CA ALA A 7 -44.06 19.28 -32.43
C ALA A 7 -45.19 18.36 -31.90
N PHE A 8 -45.58 18.64 -30.63
CA PHE A 8 -46.72 18.16 -29.83
C PHE A 8 -46.55 16.81 -29.13
N GLY A 9 -46.87 16.60 -27.84
CA GLY A 9 -47.62 17.30 -26.78
C GLY A 9 -47.85 16.25 -25.66
N PHE A 10 -48.37 16.45 -24.44
CA PHE A 10 -48.96 17.56 -23.68
C PHE A 10 -49.09 17.07 -22.20
N ALA A 11 -49.10 18.03 -21.26
CA ALA A 11 -49.77 18.11 -19.94
C ALA A 11 -49.91 16.86 -19.01
N ALA A 12 -49.39 16.88 -17.78
CA ALA A 12 -49.86 17.59 -16.58
C ALA A 12 -51.06 16.94 -15.86
N ALA A 13 -50.84 16.53 -14.60
CA ALA A 13 -51.90 16.36 -13.61
C ALA A 13 -51.37 16.80 -12.23
N LEU A 14 -51.88 17.95 -11.78
CA LEU A 14 -51.77 18.51 -10.45
C LEU A 14 -53.11 18.22 -9.75
N ALA A 15 -53.11 17.57 -8.60
CA ALA A 15 -54.26 17.61 -7.69
C ALA A 15 -53.80 17.29 -6.26
N ALA A 16 -53.94 18.30 -5.41
CA ALA A 16 -53.68 18.29 -3.98
C ALA A 16 -54.93 17.85 -3.20
N ALA A 17 -54.73 17.21 -2.04
CA ALA A 17 -55.65 17.29 -0.91
C ALA A 17 -54.91 16.95 0.40
N ASN A 18 -54.76 17.95 1.27
CA ASN A 18 -54.27 17.86 2.64
C ASN A 18 -55.46 17.93 3.60
N PRO A 19 -55.54 17.10 4.67
CA PRO A 19 -56.36 17.40 5.84
C PRO A 19 -55.56 18.16 6.93
N PRO A 20 -56.19 19.04 7.74
CA PRO A 20 -55.52 19.81 8.77
C PRO A 20 -55.59 19.15 10.16
N GLY A 21 -54.53 19.33 10.94
CA GLY A 21 -54.60 19.41 12.41
C GLY A 21 -54.02 18.25 13.19
N ALA A 22 -52.83 18.43 13.75
CA ALA A 22 -52.58 18.42 15.21
C ALA A 22 -51.08 18.54 15.50
N ALA A 23 -50.74 19.51 16.34
CA ALA A 23 -49.40 19.86 16.78
C ALA A 23 -48.65 18.69 17.44
N ARG A 24 -47.40 18.45 17.03
CA ARG A 24 -46.31 18.04 17.93
C ARG A 24 -44.98 18.60 17.46
N ALA A 25 -44.30 19.26 18.39
CA ALA A 25 -42.95 19.80 18.27
C ALA A 25 -41.91 18.69 18.07
N GLN A 26 -40.95 18.93 17.18
CA GLN A 26 -39.63 18.28 17.04
C GLN A 26 -38.90 19.13 15.98
N GLY A 27 -38.07 20.11 16.34
CA GLY A 27 -36.62 19.92 16.55
C GLY A 27 -35.88 20.01 15.20
N PRO A 28 -34.90 20.92 14.99
CA PRO A 28 -34.20 21.02 13.72
C PRO A 28 -33.39 19.74 13.46
N VAL A 29 -33.76 19.00 12.41
CA VAL A 29 -32.99 17.85 11.92
C VAL A 29 -31.69 18.37 11.32
N PRO A 30 -30.52 17.90 11.80
CA PRO A 30 -29.23 18.35 11.29
C PRO A 30 -28.98 17.77 9.90
N ALA A 31 -28.23 18.55 9.12
CA ALA A 31 -27.68 18.21 7.83
C ALA A 31 -27.13 16.78 7.82
N THR A 32 -27.58 15.98 6.84
CA THR A 32 -26.85 14.79 6.45
C THR A 32 -25.57 15.27 5.79
N GLU A 33 -24.55 15.50 6.62
CA GLU A 33 -23.17 15.57 6.18
C GLU A 33 -22.88 14.27 5.44
N SER A 34 -22.77 14.38 4.12
CA SER A 34 -22.04 13.42 3.30
C SER A 34 -20.64 13.33 3.89
N ALA A 35 -20.46 12.41 4.83
CA ALA A 35 -19.17 12.05 5.37
C ALA A 35 -18.29 11.67 4.19
N THR A 36 -17.41 12.60 3.83
CA THR A 36 -16.16 12.34 3.13
C THR A 36 -15.52 11.12 3.78
N GLN A 37 -15.68 9.95 3.16
CA GLN A 37 -14.79 8.81 3.33
C GLN A 37 -13.41 9.23 2.80
N GLN A 38 -12.74 10.11 3.55
CA GLN A 38 -11.30 10.26 3.46
C GLN A 38 -10.73 8.94 3.93
N GLY A 39 -10.11 8.21 3.00
CA GLY A 39 -9.56 6.89 3.21
C GLY A 39 -8.74 6.84 4.50
N ALA A 40 -9.28 6.13 5.50
CA ALA A 40 -8.58 5.83 6.73
C ALA A 40 -7.28 5.11 6.36
N THR A 41 -6.18 5.85 6.44
CA THR A 41 -4.87 5.35 6.06
C THR A 41 -4.44 4.35 7.13
N SER A 42 -4.42 3.06 6.81
CA SER A 42 -4.10 2.01 7.79
C SER A 42 -2.78 2.31 8.50
N PRO A 43 -2.73 2.25 9.84
CA PRO A 43 -1.51 2.53 10.59
C PRO A 43 -0.40 1.54 10.22
N LEU A 44 0.86 1.97 10.38
CA LEU A 44 2.00 1.09 10.17
C LEU A 44 2.03 -0.03 11.23
N PRO A 45 2.43 -1.26 10.85
CA PRO A 45 2.41 -2.40 11.75
C PRO A 45 3.46 -2.28 12.85
N ALA A 46 3.06 -2.46 14.12
CA ALA A 46 3.97 -2.49 15.27
C ALA A 46 4.27 -3.92 15.77
N GLN A 47 3.47 -4.90 15.37
CA GLN A 47 3.60 -6.31 15.76
C GLN A 47 3.98 -7.17 14.56
N ALA A 48 4.68 -8.29 14.80
CA ALA A 48 5.20 -9.16 13.75
C ALA A 48 4.09 -9.74 12.86
N ASP A 49 3.03 -10.29 13.47
CA ASP A 49 1.88 -10.84 12.74
C ASP A 49 1.16 -9.75 11.94
N ALA A 50 1.08 -8.53 12.49
CA ALA A 50 0.50 -7.39 11.80
C ALA A 50 1.33 -6.98 10.57
N LEU A 51 2.67 -7.09 10.63
CA LEU A 51 3.54 -6.84 9.48
C LEU A 51 3.32 -7.87 8.37
N VAL A 52 3.26 -9.16 8.72
CA VAL A 52 3.00 -10.24 7.75
C VAL A 52 1.65 -10.02 7.09
N ALA A 53 0.58 -9.81 7.88
CA ALA A 53 -0.75 -9.55 7.37
C ALA A 53 -0.80 -8.29 6.47
N TYR A 54 -0.13 -7.22 6.89
CA TYR A 54 -0.07 -5.97 6.12
C TYR A 54 0.58 -6.19 4.75
N VAL A 55 1.71 -6.90 4.70
CA VAL A 55 2.42 -7.16 3.44
C VAL A 55 1.65 -8.12 2.54
N THR A 56 1.14 -9.22 3.08
CA THR A 56 0.34 -10.19 2.31
C THR A 56 -0.91 -9.52 1.72
N LYS A 57 -1.60 -8.68 2.50
CA LYS A 57 -2.74 -7.90 2.02
C LYS A 57 -2.33 -6.93 0.91
N ALA A 58 -1.28 -6.15 1.11
CA ALA A 58 -0.81 -5.19 0.10
C ALA A 58 -0.39 -5.87 -1.21
N MET A 59 0.24 -7.05 -1.15
CA MET A 59 0.63 -7.81 -2.33
C MET A 59 -0.55 -8.43 -3.07
N THR A 60 -1.56 -8.90 -2.32
CA THR A 60 -2.78 -9.51 -2.88
C THR A 60 -3.70 -8.46 -3.51
N ASP A 61 -3.87 -7.33 -2.83
CA ASP A 61 -4.76 -6.23 -3.28
C ASP A 61 -4.07 -5.30 -4.31
N HIS A 62 -2.81 -5.58 -4.65
CA HIS A 62 -1.97 -4.69 -5.46
C HIS A 62 -1.85 -3.26 -4.90
N ASP A 63 -1.89 -3.10 -3.58
CA ASP A 63 -1.82 -1.81 -2.91
C ASP A 63 -0.38 -1.30 -2.83
N ILE A 64 0.04 -0.68 -3.94
CA ILE A 64 1.36 -0.06 -4.06
C ILE A 64 1.57 0.99 -2.97
N ALA A 65 0.56 1.81 -2.68
CA ALA A 65 0.68 2.90 -1.72
C ALA A 65 0.90 2.39 -0.29
N ALA A 66 0.20 1.32 0.11
CA ALA A 66 0.44 0.67 1.40
C ALA A 66 1.87 0.12 1.50
N PHE A 67 2.35 -0.54 0.45
CA PHE A 67 3.71 -1.09 0.44
C PHE A 67 4.76 0.02 0.46
N GLU A 68 4.58 1.08 -0.33
CA GLU A 68 5.50 2.22 -0.38
C GLU A 68 5.66 2.93 0.97
N ARG A 69 4.58 3.00 1.77
CA ARG A 69 4.62 3.57 3.13
C ARG A 69 5.48 2.77 4.10
N LEU A 70 5.56 1.46 3.91
CA LEU A 70 6.35 0.56 4.75
C LEU A 70 7.86 0.72 4.50
N VAL A 71 8.25 1.14 3.30
CA VAL A 71 9.66 1.29 2.93
C VAL A 71 10.26 2.57 3.52
N ASN A 72 11.38 2.44 4.22
CA ASN A 72 12.19 3.59 4.62
C ASN A 72 12.95 4.11 3.40
N TRP A 73 12.54 5.27 2.86
CA TRP A 73 13.16 5.89 1.69
C TRP A 73 14.36 6.78 2.02
N THR A 74 14.72 6.93 3.30
CA THR A 74 15.82 7.79 3.74
C THR A 74 17.13 7.40 3.07
N GLY A 75 17.86 8.37 2.52
CA GLY A 75 19.13 8.17 1.83
C GLY A 75 19.02 7.51 0.44
N THR A 76 17.81 7.25 -0.05
CA THR A 76 17.60 6.57 -1.34
C THR A 76 17.65 7.55 -2.52
N ARG A 77 18.38 7.19 -3.58
CA ARG A 77 18.40 7.95 -4.85
C ARG A 77 17.20 7.59 -5.74
N ALA A 78 16.79 8.49 -6.63
CA ALA A 78 15.65 8.29 -7.52
C ALA A 78 15.70 6.99 -8.34
N GLN A 79 16.88 6.63 -8.87
CA GLN A 79 17.07 5.39 -9.61
C GLN A 79 16.85 4.15 -8.74
N ARG A 80 17.39 4.14 -7.50
CA ARG A 80 17.19 3.04 -6.55
C ARG A 80 15.72 2.91 -6.18
N LYS A 81 15.02 4.03 -5.90
CA LYS A 81 13.58 4.02 -5.64
C LYS A 81 12.82 3.35 -6.79
N ARG A 82 13.07 3.75 -8.04
CA ARG A 82 12.42 3.14 -9.22
C ARG A 82 12.65 1.63 -9.31
N LEU A 83 13.89 1.18 -9.11
CA LEU A 83 14.23 -0.24 -9.13
C LEU A 83 13.55 -1.03 -8.01
N THR A 84 13.55 -0.49 -6.79
CA THR A 84 12.87 -1.12 -5.65
C THR A 84 11.37 -1.24 -5.90
N LEU A 85 10.71 -0.20 -6.43
CA LEU A 85 9.29 -0.27 -6.77
C LEU A 85 9.00 -1.28 -7.88
N TYR A 86 9.86 -1.36 -8.89
CA TYR A 86 9.75 -2.39 -9.92
C TYR A 86 9.84 -3.81 -9.33
N GLN A 87 10.80 -4.04 -8.43
CA GLN A 87 10.96 -5.33 -7.74
C GLN A 87 9.73 -5.66 -6.90
N ILE A 88 9.21 -4.71 -6.11
CA ILE A 88 7.98 -4.90 -5.32
C ILE A 88 6.80 -5.26 -6.22
N ARG A 89 6.58 -4.51 -7.30
CA ARG A 89 5.48 -4.74 -8.24
C ARG A 89 5.57 -6.10 -8.93
N SER A 90 6.78 -6.61 -9.17
CA SER A 90 6.94 -7.94 -9.76
C SER A 90 6.41 -9.06 -8.86
N GLY A 91 6.22 -8.82 -7.56
CA GLY A 91 5.60 -9.75 -6.63
C GLY A 91 4.08 -9.67 -6.54
N PHE A 92 3.44 -8.65 -7.12
CA PHE A 92 2.01 -8.39 -6.97
C PHE A 92 1.17 -9.34 -7.83
N GLY A 93 0.07 -9.83 -7.27
CA GLY A 93 -0.85 -10.75 -7.95
C GLY A 93 -0.37 -12.19 -8.03
N ARG A 94 0.85 -12.45 -7.55
CA ARG A 94 1.39 -13.80 -7.43
C ARG A 94 0.77 -14.48 -6.21
N PRO A 95 0.28 -15.73 -6.34
CA PRO A 95 -0.26 -16.44 -5.20
C PRO A 95 0.82 -16.65 -4.14
N ILE A 96 0.52 -16.37 -2.88
CA ILE A 96 1.46 -16.48 -1.77
C ILE A 96 1.25 -17.84 -1.09
N LYS A 97 2.29 -18.67 -1.06
CA LYS A 97 2.30 -19.94 -0.34
C LYS A 97 2.53 -19.73 1.16
N ALA A 98 3.49 -18.87 1.49
CA ALA A 98 3.85 -18.57 2.87
C ALA A 98 4.49 -17.17 2.98
N ALA A 99 4.25 -16.50 4.11
CA ALA A 99 4.96 -15.28 4.48
C ALA A 99 5.32 -15.36 5.97
N ALA A 100 6.58 -15.10 6.31
CA ALA A 100 7.07 -15.22 7.69
C ALA A 100 8.15 -14.19 7.99
N LEU A 101 8.10 -13.63 9.20
CA LEU A 101 9.16 -12.81 9.76
C LEU A 101 10.18 -13.71 10.47
N GLU A 102 11.42 -13.67 10.02
CA GLU A 102 12.51 -14.50 10.53
C GLU A 102 13.63 -13.61 11.10
N PRO A 103 14.37 -14.04 12.12
CA PRO A 103 15.58 -13.34 12.55
C PRO A 103 16.57 -13.15 11.39
N MET A 104 17.21 -11.98 11.32
CA MET A 104 18.28 -11.78 10.34
C MET A 104 19.49 -12.66 10.70
N PRO A 105 20.06 -13.42 9.76
CA PRO A 105 21.33 -14.12 9.99
C PRO A 105 22.42 -13.14 10.39
N GLY A 106 23.34 -13.54 11.28
CA GLY A 106 24.38 -12.64 11.81
C GLY A 106 25.29 -12.05 10.74
N ASP A 107 25.51 -12.77 9.65
CA ASP A 107 26.28 -12.38 8.46
C ASP A 107 25.39 -11.94 7.29
N GLY A 108 24.08 -11.82 7.47
CA GLY A 108 23.12 -11.66 6.39
C GLY A 108 23.24 -10.37 5.57
N LEU A 109 23.99 -9.38 6.07
CA LEU A 109 24.34 -8.16 5.32
C LEU A 109 25.80 -8.13 4.86
N ALA A 110 26.65 -9.05 5.33
CA ALA A 110 28.09 -8.97 5.22
C ALA A 110 28.56 -8.89 3.76
N GLU A 111 28.01 -9.73 2.88
CA GLU A 111 28.35 -9.72 1.45
C GLU A 111 27.99 -8.36 0.82
N ALA A 112 26.77 -7.88 1.07
CA ALA A 112 26.26 -6.65 0.47
C ALA A 112 26.99 -5.40 0.98
N THR A 113 27.53 -5.42 2.20
CA THR A 113 28.28 -4.31 2.80
C THR A 113 29.80 -4.47 2.70
N SER A 114 30.31 -5.64 2.27
CA SER A 114 31.74 -5.98 2.25
C SER A 114 32.62 -4.96 1.53
N ARG A 115 32.10 -4.39 0.44
CA ARG A 115 32.81 -3.40 -0.39
C ARG A 115 32.81 -1.99 0.21
N GLY A 116 32.11 -1.76 1.32
CA GLY A 116 31.98 -0.45 1.98
C GLY A 116 31.24 0.62 1.18
N THR A 117 30.67 0.28 0.01
CA THR A 117 29.94 1.21 -0.86
C THR A 117 28.46 1.33 -0.53
N LEU A 118 27.92 0.36 0.22
CA LEU A 118 26.52 0.29 0.62
C LEU A 118 26.40 0.09 2.13
N LYS A 119 25.36 0.65 2.71
CA LYS A 119 24.92 0.40 4.09
C LYS A 119 23.40 0.28 4.16
N ALA A 120 22.88 -0.40 5.18
CA ALA A 120 21.46 -0.30 5.50
C ALA A 120 21.15 1.13 5.97
N ASN A 121 20.00 1.67 5.55
CA ASN A 121 19.56 3.00 5.94
C ASN A 121 18.88 3.07 7.32
N MET A 122 18.70 1.93 7.96
CA MET A 122 18.27 1.75 9.35
C MET A 122 18.79 0.41 9.89
N PRO A 123 18.83 0.19 11.22
CA PRO A 123 19.19 -1.11 11.78
C PRO A 123 18.23 -2.21 11.28
N VAL A 124 18.80 -3.32 10.82
CA VAL A 124 18.05 -4.51 10.38
C VAL A 124 18.16 -5.58 11.45
N THR A 125 17.02 -6.06 11.90
CA THR A 125 16.90 -7.05 12.98
C THR A 125 16.25 -8.35 12.50
N GLU A 126 15.36 -8.25 11.52
CA GLU A 126 14.64 -9.37 10.95
C GLU A 126 14.66 -9.33 9.42
N ARG A 127 14.23 -10.42 8.80
CA ARG A 127 13.90 -10.48 7.38
C ARG A 127 12.48 -10.99 7.21
N LEU A 128 11.70 -10.37 6.34
CA LEU A 128 10.40 -10.89 5.93
C LEU A 128 10.59 -11.71 4.66
N ARG A 129 10.32 -13.00 4.75
CA ARG A 129 10.38 -13.93 3.61
C ARG A 129 8.98 -14.19 3.09
N VAL A 130 8.75 -13.94 1.81
CA VAL A 130 7.50 -14.26 1.10
C VAL A 130 7.81 -15.30 0.03
N VAL A 131 7.23 -16.48 0.17
CA VAL A 131 7.35 -17.60 -0.77
C VAL A 131 6.09 -17.65 -1.62
N PHE A 132 6.25 -17.61 -2.93
CA PHE A 132 5.12 -17.68 -3.86
C PHE A 132 4.75 -19.13 -4.16
N ASP A 133 3.46 -19.37 -4.43
CA ASP A 133 2.92 -20.69 -4.79
C ASP A 133 3.04 -20.93 -6.29
N GLU A 134 4.28 -20.90 -6.77
CA GLU A 134 4.62 -21.14 -8.16
C GLU A 134 5.64 -22.26 -8.24
N PRO A 135 5.59 -23.10 -9.30
CA PRO A 135 6.58 -24.14 -9.49
C PRO A 135 7.98 -23.51 -9.56
N PRO A 136 9.00 -24.10 -8.93
CA PRO A 136 10.37 -23.67 -9.12
C PRO A 136 10.74 -23.73 -10.60
N VAL A 137 11.59 -22.79 -11.02
CA VAL A 137 12.30 -22.93 -12.29
C VAL A 137 13.29 -24.10 -12.13
N GLU A 138 13.52 -24.87 -13.18
CA GLU A 138 14.35 -26.07 -13.13
C GLU A 138 15.73 -25.79 -12.50
N GLY A 139 16.07 -26.50 -11.42
CA GLY A 139 17.31 -26.34 -10.67
C GLY A 139 17.30 -25.25 -9.59
N ASP A 140 16.23 -24.47 -9.45
CA ASP A 140 16.13 -23.36 -8.49
C ASP A 140 15.18 -23.65 -7.31
N ALA A 141 15.28 -22.82 -6.27
CA ALA A 141 14.30 -22.79 -5.18
C ALA A 141 12.98 -22.15 -5.62
N ALA A 142 11.90 -22.40 -4.86
CA ALA A 142 10.62 -21.72 -5.08
C ALA A 142 10.80 -20.19 -5.09
N PRO A 143 10.11 -19.46 -5.98
CA PRO A 143 10.27 -18.02 -6.08
C PRO A 143 10.03 -17.36 -4.72
N THR A 144 10.98 -16.56 -4.27
CA THR A 144 10.97 -15.97 -2.93
C THR A 144 11.36 -14.50 -3.00
N SER A 145 10.60 -13.63 -2.33
CA SER A 145 11.00 -12.26 -2.02
C SER A 145 11.47 -12.16 -0.58
N VAL A 146 12.61 -11.49 -0.36
CA VAL A 146 13.15 -11.22 0.97
C VAL A 146 13.25 -9.72 1.17
N PHE A 147 12.61 -9.22 2.23
CA PHE A 147 12.67 -7.82 2.62
C PHE A 147 13.48 -7.68 3.90
N LEU A 148 14.38 -6.71 3.95
CA LEU A 148 15.15 -6.37 5.14
C LEU A 148 14.25 -5.59 6.10
N ILE A 149 14.09 -6.06 7.33
CA ILE A 149 13.16 -5.48 8.29
C ILE A 149 13.91 -4.93 9.50
N GLY A 150 13.48 -3.76 9.94
CA GLY A 150 13.79 -3.30 11.28
C GLY A 150 12.68 -2.42 11.82
N ARG A 151 12.98 -1.70 12.91
CA ARG A 151 12.01 -0.83 13.58
C ARG A 151 12.45 0.62 13.59
N GLU A 152 11.49 1.51 13.36
CA GLU A 152 11.65 2.96 13.50
C GLU A 152 10.40 3.53 14.19
N GLY A 153 10.60 4.33 15.24
CA GLY A 153 9.50 4.89 16.02
C GLY A 153 8.55 3.83 16.62
N GLY A 154 9.05 2.62 16.91
CA GLY A 154 8.25 1.51 17.44
C GLY A 154 7.44 0.74 16.40
N THR A 155 7.55 1.08 15.10
CA THR A 155 6.86 0.42 14.00
C THR A 155 7.82 -0.31 13.09
N TYR A 156 7.37 -1.39 12.47
CA TYR A 156 8.12 -2.12 11.46
C TYR A 156 8.23 -1.34 10.16
N ARG A 157 9.43 -1.37 9.56
CA ARG A 157 9.74 -0.75 8.27
C ARG A 157 10.62 -1.68 7.44
N ILE A 158 10.53 -1.55 6.13
CA ILE A 158 11.47 -2.18 5.20
C ILE A 158 12.70 -1.27 5.05
N ALA A 159 13.87 -1.81 5.40
CA ALA A 159 15.16 -1.17 5.21
C ALA A 159 15.64 -1.30 3.75
N LEU A 160 16.46 -0.35 3.32
CA LEU A 160 17.11 -0.37 2.02
C LEU A 160 18.63 -0.29 2.16
N LEU A 161 19.32 -0.93 1.23
CA LEU A 161 20.76 -0.71 1.05
C LEU A 161 20.98 0.54 0.20
N VAL A 162 21.62 1.54 0.81
CA VAL A 162 21.90 2.86 0.23
C VAL A 162 23.40 3.14 0.14
N PRO A 163 23.87 3.98 -0.79
CA PRO A 163 25.27 4.34 -0.89
C PRO A 163 25.83 5.02 0.37
N THR A 164 27.08 4.71 0.73
CA THR A 164 27.80 5.31 1.88
C THR A 164 28.45 6.66 1.56
N GLY A 165 28.68 6.98 0.28
CA GLY A 165 29.31 8.22 -0.17
C GLY A 165 28.34 9.29 -0.70
N PRO A 166 28.76 10.57 -0.76
CA PRO A 166 27.96 11.65 -1.31
C PRO A 166 27.52 11.33 -2.75
N PRO A 167 26.40 11.91 -3.24
CA PRO A 167 26.01 11.77 -4.64
C PRO A 167 27.18 12.23 -5.50
N ARG A 168 27.78 11.32 -6.28
CA ARG A 168 28.75 11.73 -7.29
C ARG A 168 27.99 12.63 -8.26
N GLY A 169 28.48 13.87 -8.41
CA GLY A 169 27.88 14.90 -9.25
C GLY A 169 27.63 14.38 -10.67
N LYS A 170 26.54 14.86 -11.25
CA LYS A 170 26.12 14.54 -12.62
C LYS A 170 27.16 14.94 -13.64
#